data_AF-A0A5N5ZJI7-F1
#
_entry.id   AF-A0A5N5ZJI7-F1
#
_cell.length_a   1.000
_cell.length_b   1.000
_cell.length_c   1.000
_cell.angle_alpha   90.00
_cell.angle_beta   90.00
_cell.angle_gamma   90.00
#
_symmetry.space_group_name_H-M   'P 1'
#
loop_
_entity.id
_entity.type
_entity.pdbx_description
1 polymer ?
#
loop_
_entity_poly.entity_id
_entity_poly.type
_entity_poly.pdbx_seq_one_letter_code
_entity_poly.pdbx_strand_id
1 'polypeptide(L)'
;MKDVNNLEEFLSKLDTLTSKSKSLIPSISYVTVNFDIELPIEKKRIDEKFKFETKNEFKFTRCIFKGVVKFKDNNSLLQFSCCIFYQINAEDVIFNNKIRFHGCNFHDINFTNATFKELADFWRSSFYKPTIFYRTNFLNNVVFSAAKFKENLLFTYTLIDKLIILRGTTVEKGIDLSLALINGEISVFDFKLKNFESFDVDEGIIEEINHLVISENNIAYNIFYQGIFVSNEEILEKHKNPKKTYNEVYAIKYEEVYESLVSEQGEIPSKNKRETFRIIKKVHESQNNIVESIPFRILEKQALKQELIGNYENRARRFEYNFFDKIVAFIDHYSNRFILTLNRLSNRYGKSYWQGAIFVLISGLLFFYFSLLSSEKYEFEWNPLYWSFESNDFKYYWQSLNPVHKHSYLDNLKPESYFYFWDYLGRIFVGYGIYQTIQAFRKYK
;
A
#
# COMPACT_ATOMS: atom_id res chain seq x y z
N MET A 1 -9.94 38.58 -9.65
CA MET A 1 -11.17 37.89 -9.21
C MET A 1 -12.03 38.89 -8.46
N LYS A 2 -13.36 38.69 -8.43
CA LYS A 2 -14.26 39.53 -7.64
C LYS A 2 -14.52 38.84 -6.30
N ASP A 3 -14.35 39.56 -5.20
CA ASP A 3 -14.62 39.03 -3.89
C ASP A 3 -16.12 39.15 -3.57
N VAL A 4 -16.68 38.11 -2.94
CA VAL A 4 -18.04 38.09 -2.41
C VAL A 4 -18.01 37.62 -0.96
N ASN A 5 -18.70 38.35 -0.09
CA ASN A 5 -18.64 38.17 1.36
C ASN A 5 -19.94 37.62 1.96
N ASN A 6 -21.00 37.49 1.15
CA ASN A 6 -22.28 36.91 1.55
C ASN A 6 -23.00 36.30 0.36
N LEU A 7 -24.09 35.56 0.63
CA LEU A 7 -24.86 34.86 -0.38
C LEU A 7 -25.51 35.82 -1.39
N GLU A 8 -25.98 36.99 -0.98
CA GLU A 8 -26.61 37.95 -1.89
C GLU A 8 -25.61 38.53 -2.90
N GLU A 9 -24.40 38.87 -2.45
CA GLU A 9 -23.30 39.26 -3.32
C GLU A 9 -22.94 38.13 -4.28
N PHE A 10 -22.86 36.89 -3.80
CA PHE A 10 -22.62 35.70 -4.63
C PHE A 10 -23.72 35.54 -5.69
N LEU A 11 -24.99 35.58 -5.28
CA LEU A 11 -26.13 35.46 -6.16
C LEU A 11 -26.08 36.56 -7.21
N SER A 12 -25.74 37.81 -6.86
CA SER A 12 -25.60 38.92 -7.81
C SER A 12 -24.61 38.63 -8.94
N LYS A 13 -23.57 37.81 -8.70
CA LYS A 13 -22.55 37.45 -9.69
C LYS A 13 -22.89 36.25 -10.56
N LEU A 14 -23.99 35.55 -10.30
CA LEU A 14 -24.42 34.45 -11.15
C LEU A 14 -24.71 34.90 -12.59
N ASP A 15 -24.38 34.05 -13.53
CA ASP A 15 -24.64 34.21 -14.96
C ASP A 15 -25.25 32.90 -15.51
N THR A 16 -25.68 32.90 -16.76
CA THR A 16 -26.20 31.70 -17.43
C THR A 16 -25.44 31.35 -18.69
N LEU A 17 -25.23 30.06 -18.90
CA LEU A 17 -24.70 29.51 -20.14
C LEU A 17 -25.82 28.86 -20.96
N THR A 18 -25.84 29.09 -22.26
CA THR A 18 -26.75 28.39 -23.18
C THR A 18 -26.30 26.96 -23.38
N SER A 19 -27.21 25.99 -23.17
CA SER A 19 -26.95 24.59 -23.48
C SER A 19 -27.49 24.19 -24.86
N LYS A 20 -27.02 23.06 -25.40
CA LYS A 20 -27.48 22.51 -26.70
C LYS A 20 -29.01 22.33 -26.80
N SER A 21 -29.70 22.17 -25.65
CA SER A 21 -31.15 22.05 -25.58
C SER A 21 -31.89 23.38 -25.34
N LYS A 22 -31.25 24.53 -25.61
CA LYS A 22 -31.75 25.90 -25.37
C LYS A 22 -32.05 26.29 -23.91
N SER A 23 -31.98 25.37 -22.96
CA SER A 23 -32.12 25.66 -21.53
C SER A 23 -30.84 26.30 -20.96
N LEU A 24 -31.02 27.19 -19.99
CA LEU A 24 -29.95 27.98 -19.38
C LEU A 24 -29.35 27.28 -18.15
N ILE A 25 -28.03 27.25 -18.07
CA ILE A 25 -27.27 26.63 -16.98
C ILE A 25 -26.68 27.72 -16.09
N PRO A 26 -27.07 27.79 -14.81
CA PRO A 26 -26.47 28.67 -13.82
C PRO A 26 -24.97 28.46 -13.73
N SER A 27 -24.23 29.56 -13.79
CA SER A 27 -22.78 29.54 -13.74
C SER A 27 -22.20 30.72 -12.98
N ILE A 28 -21.04 30.53 -12.39
CA ILE A 28 -20.25 31.59 -11.78
C ILE A 28 -18.78 31.41 -12.16
N SER A 29 -18.12 32.52 -12.46
CA SER A 29 -16.72 32.49 -12.88
C SER A 29 -15.89 33.61 -12.25
N TYR A 30 -14.62 33.31 -11.94
CA TYR A 30 -13.63 34.29 -11.43
C TYR A 30 -14.02 35.01 -10.12
N VAL A 31 -14.64 34.28 -9.20
CA VAL A 31 -15.11 34.81 -7.91
C VAL A 31 -14.33 34.19 -6.74
N THR A 32 -13.99 35.02 -5.74
CA THR A 32 -13.50 34.59 -4.44
C THR A 32 -14.65 34.60 -3.44
N VAL A 33 -15.00 33.45 -2.88
CA VAL A 33 -16.06 33.28 -1.88
C VAL A 33 -15.43 33.30 -0.50
N ASN A 34 -15.64 34.39 0.25
CA ASN A 34 -15.04 34.64 1.57
C ASN A 34 -15.92 34.19 2.75
N PHE A 35 -17.01 33.47 2.49
CA PHE A 35 -17.97 33.00 3.48
C PHE A 35 -18.29 31.53 3.27
N ASP A 36 -18.82 30.87 4.31
CA ASP A 36 -19.30 29.49 4.21
C ASP A 36 -20.50 29.40 3.26
N ILE A 37 -20.42 28.53 2.27
CA ILE A 37 -21.48 28.35 1.28
C ILE A 37 -22.02 26.93 1.32
N GLU A 38 -23.34 26.82 1.36
CA GLU A 38 -24.04 25.54 1.24
C GLU A 38 -24.43 25.28 -0.22
N LEU A 39 -24.12 24.08 -0.73
CA LEU A 39 -24.41 23.65 -2.08
C LEU A 39 -25.27 22.37 -2.10
N PRO A 40 -26.21 22.25 -3.07
CA PRO A 40 -26.54 23.24 -4.09
C PRO A 40 -27.33 24.41 -3.50
N ILE A 41 -27.21 25.57 -4.15
CA ILE A 41 -28.10 26.71 -3.88
C ILE A 41 -29.52 26.30 -4.25
N GLU A 42 -30.48 26.68 -3.41
CA GLU A 42 -31.90 26.43 -3.65
C GLU A 42 -32.31 26.91 -5.05
N LYS A 43 -32.84 25.98 -5.86
CA LYS A 43 -33.27 26.25 -7.24
C LYS A 43 -34.20 27.47 -7.32
N LYS A 44 -35.12 27.61 -6.35
CA LYS A 44 -36.04 28.75 -6.27
C LYS A 44 -35.32 30.10 -6.26
N ARG A 45 -34.24 30.25 -5.49
CA ARG A 45 -33.45 31.51 -5.43
C ARG A 45 -32.75 31.80 -6.74
N ILE A 46 -32.28 30.76 -7.43
CA ILE A 46 -31.63 30.87 -8.74
C ILE A 46 -32.66 31.31 -9.79
N ASP A 47 -33.80 30.65 -9.85
CA ASP A 47 -34.86 30.94 -10.81
C ASP A 47 -35.48 32.32 -10.56
N GLU A 48 -35.64 32.76 -9.31
CA GLU A 48 -36.07 34.12 -8.93
C GLU A 48 -35.10 35.19 -9.45
N LYS A 49 -33.79 34.96 -9.31
CA LYS A 49 -32.78 35.87 -9.86
C LYS A 49 -32.92 36.01 -11.38
N PHE A 50 -33.09 34.90 -12.08
CA PHE A 50 -33.10 34.90 -13.54
C PHE A 50 -34.48 35.19 -14.16
N LYS A 51 -35.55 35.07 -13.37
CA LYS A 51 -36.96 35.20 -13.80
C LYS A 51 -37.39 34.15 -14.82
N PHE A 52 -36.73 32.99 -14.85
CA PHE A 52 -37.10 31.82 -15.66
C PHE A 52 -36.55 30.54 -15.04
N GLU A 53 -37.08 29.38 -15.45
CA GLU A 53 -36.64 28.09 -14.96
C GLU A 53 -35.26 27.69 -15.52
N THR A 54 -34.33 27.39 -14.62
CA THR A 54 -32.98 26.94 -14.94
C THR A 54 -32.83 25.42 -14.88
N LYS A 55 -31.79 24.90 -15.56
CA LYS A 55 -31.41 23.49 -15.39
C LYS A 55 -30.96 23.22 -13.95
N ASN A 56 -31.22 22.01 -13.47
CA ASN A 56 -30.67 21.51 -12.21
C ASN A 56 -29.18 21.12 -12.34
N GLU A 57 -28.39 22.07 -12.84
CA GLU A 57 -26.96 21.96 -13.12
C GLU A 57 -26.31 23.28 -12.71
N PHE A 58 -25.13 23.22 -12.09
CA PHE A 58 -24.44 24.42 -11.66
C PHE A 58 -22.95 24.34 -12.00
N LYS A 59 -22.44 25.40 -12.64
CA LYS A 59 -21.05 25.48 -13.08
C LYS A 59 -20.26 26.54 -12.36
N PHE A 60 -19.11 26.17 -11.83
CA PHE A 60 -18.15 27.05 -11.20
C PHE A 60 -16.85 27.01 -12.00
N THR A 61 -16.34 28.15 -12.41
CA THR A 61 -15.11 28.22 -13.22
C THR A 61 -14.12 29.21 -12.61
N ARG A 62 -12.91 28.75 -12.28
CA ARG A 62 -11.84 29.60 -11.74
C ARG A 62 -12.28 30.38 -10.49
N CYS A 63 -13.04 29.73 -9.61
CA CYS A 63 -13.46 30.29 -8.33
C CYS A 63 -12.54 29.84 -7.18
N ILE A 64 -12.39 30.69 -6.17
CA ILE A 64 -11.65 30.38 -4.94
C ILE A 64 -12.65 30.39 -3.79
N PHE A 65 -12.79 29.27 -3.08
CA PHE A 65 -13.64 29.15 -1.89
C PHE A 65 -12.76 29.20 -0.65
N LYS A 66 -12.68 30.37 -0.01
CA LYS A 66 -11.96 30.55 1.26
C LYS A 66 -12.78 30.10 2.45
N GLY A 67 -14.09 30.30 2.42
CA GLY A 67 -15.02 29.71 3.40
C GLY A 67 -15.28 28.23 3.12
N VAL A 68 -15.92 27.55 4.07
CA VAL A 68 -16.24 26.12 3.95
C VAL A 68 -17.32 25.92 2.89
N VAL A 69 -17.07 25.02 1.94
CA VAL A 69 -18.11 24.55 1.02
C VAL A 69 -18.80 23.34 1.65
N LYS A 70 -20.01 23.54 2.15
CA LYS A 70 -20.85 22.50 2.75
C LYS A 70 -21.76 21.93 1.66
N PHE A 71 -21.77 20.63 1.48
CA PHE A 71 -22.75 19.96 0.63
C PHE A 71 -23.90 19.43 1.49
N LYS A 72 -25.09 19.41 0.90
CA LYS A 72 -26.24 18.65 1.40
C LYS A 72 -26.69 17.66 0.35
N ASP A 73 -27.55 16.71 0.75
CA ASP A 73 -28.22 15.79 -0.16
C ASP A 73 -28.78 16.52 -1.37
N ASN A 74 -28.39 16.05 -2.56
CA ASN A 74 -28.75 16.76 -3.77
C ASN A 74 -28.87 15.85 -4.99
N ASN A 75 -29.59 16.36 -5.99
CA ASN A 75 -29.76 15.74 -7.31
C ASN A 75 -29.27 16.68 -8.43
N SER A 76 -28.50 17.72 -8.08
CA SER A 76 -27.99 18.71 -9.01
C SER A 76 -26.71 18.21 -9.68
N LEU A 77 -26.55 18.46 -10.97
CA LEU A 77 -25.28 18.23 -11.65
C LEU A 77 -24.30 19.35 -11.29
N LEU A 78 -23.31 19.07 -10.45
CA LEU A 78 -22.35 20.09 -10.00
C LEU A 78 -21.02 19.96 -10.76
N GLN A 79 -20.54 21.06 -11.33
CA GLN A 79 -19.30 21.09 -12.10
C GLN A 79 -18.42 22.25 -11.65
N PHE A 80 -17.20 21.91 -11.25
CA PHE A 80 -16.16 22.83 -10.82
C PHE A 80 -14.97 22.68 -11.75
N SER A 81 -14.51 23.77 -12.34
CA SER A 81 -13.40 23.81 -13.29
C SER A 81 -12.35 24.81 -12.83
N CYS A 82 -11.13 24.33 -12.59
CA CYS A 82 -10.01 25.16 -12.12
C CYS A 82 -10.32 25.92 -10.82
N CYS A 83 -11.10 25.33 -9.92
CA CYS A 83 -11.47 25.93 -8.63
C CYS A 83 -10.47 25.58 -7.54
N ILE A 84 -10.40 26.42 -6.50
CA ILE A 84 -9.59 26.19 -5.29
C ILE A 84 -10.54 26.10 -4.10
N PHE A 85 -10.41 25.04 -3.31
CA PHE A 85 -11.18 24.82 -2.09
C PHE A 85 -10.23 24.77 -0.90
N TYR A 86 -10.41 25.67 0.06
CA TYR A 86 -9.71 25.58 1.34
C TYR A 86 -10.29 24.47 2.23
N GLN A 87 -11.61 24.31 2.22
CA GLN A 87 -12.28 23.23 2.95
C GLN A 87 -13.59 22.82 2.25
N ILE A 88 -13.78 21.51 2.09
CA ILE A 88 -15.05 20.90 1.71
C ILE A 88 -15.55 20.05 2.87
N ASN A 89 -16.84 20.20 3.20
CA ASN A 89 -17.53 19.27 4.06
C ASN A 89 -18.73 18.67 3.30
N ALA A 90 -18.69 17.37 3.09
CA ALA A 90 -19.76 16.57 2.50
C ALA A 90 -19.98 15.28 3.32
N GLU A 91 -19.79 15.36 4.63
CA GLU A 91 -20.10 14.27 5.55
C GLU A 91 -21.58 13.89 5.49
N ASP A 92 -21.86 12.58 5.45
CA ASP A 92 -23.21 12.00 5.34
C ASP A 92 -24.02 12.43 4.11
N VAL A 93 -23.39 13.02 3.08
CA VAL A 93 -24.10 13.54 1.90
C VAL A 93 -24.35 12.48 0.84
N ILE A 94 -25.56 12.45 0.30
CA ILE A 94 -25.95 11.67 -0.87
C ILE A 94 -25.97 12.55 -2.13
N PHE A 95 -25.03 12.30 -3.04
CA PHE A 95 -24.99 12.85 -4.39
C PHE A 95 -25.75 11.93 -5.35
N ASN A 96 -27.01 12.29 -5.65
CA ASN A 96 -27.86 11.51 -6.56
C ASN A 96 -27.49 11.69 -8.04
N ASN A 97 -26.74 12.75 -8.38
CA ASN A 97 -26.32 13.07 -9.74
C ASN A 97 -24.80 13.25 -9.80
N LYS A 98 -24.26 13.44 -11.01
CA LYS A 98 -22.80 13.52 -11.22
C LYS A 98 -22.24 14.77 -10.56
N ILE A 99 -21.04 14.62 -10.01
CA ILE A 99 -20.22 15.72 -9.50
C ILE A 99 -18.86 15.70 -10.18
N ARG A 100 -18.40 16.86 -10.65
CA ARG A 100 -17.16 16.97 -11.41
C ARG A 100 -16.29 18.10 -10.88
N PHE A 101 -15.03 17.80 -10.64
CA PHE A 101 -13.96 18.67 -10.22
C PHE A 101 -12.79 18.52 -11.19
N HIS A 102 -12.76 19.37 -12.21
CA HIS A 102 -11.76 19.34 -13.27
C HIS A 102 -10.65 20.36 -13.01
N GLY A 103 -9.44 19.87 -12.77
CA GLY A 103 -8.28 20.75 -12.52
C GLY A 103 -8.40 21.55 -11.23
N CYS A 104 -9.11 21.03 -10.23
CA CYS A 104 -9.34 21.72 -8.96
C CYS A 104 -8.20 21.48 -7.96
N ASN A 105 -8.05 22.38 -7.00
CA ASN A 105 -7.10 22.28 -5.90
C ASN A 105 -7.87 22.13 -4.59
N PHE A 106 -7.56 21.08 -3.83
CA PHE A 106 -8.18 20.76 -2.56
C PHE A 106 -7.16 20.82 -1.43
N HIS A 107 -7.34 21.74 -0.50
CA HIS A 107 -6.52 21.80 0.71
C HIS A 107 -7.05 20.84 1.78
N ASP A 108 -8.36 20.77 1.98
CA ASP A 108 -8.99 19.90 2.97
C ASP A 108 -10.34 19.41 2.48
N ILE A 109 -10.62 18.12 2.63
CA ILE A 109 -11.86 17.48 2.16
C ILE A 109 -12.36 16.48 3.21
N ASN A 110 -13.66 16.55 3.49
CA ASN A 110 -14.37 15.55 4.27
C ASN A 110 -15.50 14.95 3.40
N PHE A 111 -15.34 13.67 3.03
CA PHE A 111 -16.36 12.86 2.35
C PHE A 111 -16.76 11.65 3.20
N THR A 112 -16.60 11.73 4.52
CA THR A 112 -16.94 10.66 5.45
C THR A 112 -18.40 10.26 5.27
N ASN A 113 -18.63 8.95 5.08
CA ASN A 113 -19.97 8.38 4.87
C ASN A 113 -20.76 8.98 3.68
N ALA A 114 -20.10 9.70 2.77
CA ALA A 114 -20.75 10.24 1.58
C ALA A 114 -21.09 9.13 0.58
N THR A 115 -22.18 9.29 -0.17
CA THR A 115 -22.60 8.36 -1.22
C THR A 115 -22.70 9.07 -2.57
N PHE A 116 -21.90 8.62 -3.55
CA PHE A 116 -21.97 9.04 -4.94
C PHE A 116 -22.71 7.98 -5.76
N LYS A 117 -23.97 8.26 -6.10
CA LYS A 117 -24.80 7.34 -6.91
C LYS A 117 -24.40 7.32 -8.38
N GLU A 118 -23.86 8.44 -8.85
CA GLU A 118 -23.43 8.66 -10.23
C GLU A 118 -21.93 9.00 -10.28
N LEU A 119 -21.44 9.41 -11.46
CA LEU A 119 -20.03 9.75 -11.67
C LEU A 119 -19.51 10.79 -10.66
N ALA A 120 -18.45 10.43 -9.94
CA ALA A 120 -17.60 11.34 -9.18
C ALA A 120 -16.27 11.53 -9.93
N ASP A 121 -16.02 12.73 -10.47
CA ASP A 121 -14.89 12.99 -11.35
C ASP A 121 -13.94 14.04 -10.76
N PHE A 122 -12.70 13.65 -10.48
CA PHE A 122 -11.63 14.50 -9.94
C PHE A 122 -10.49 14.71 -10.96
N TRP A 123 -10.77 14.61 -12.26
CA TRP A 123 -9.75 14.67 -13.31
C TRP A 123 -8.83 15.90 -13.19
N ARG A 124 -7.51 15.68 -13.26
CA ARG A 124 -6.45 16.69 -13.15
C ARG A 124 -6.44 17.50 -11.85
N SER A 125 -7.15 17.05 -10.81
CA SER A 125 -7.18 17.76 -9.54
C SER A 125 -5.99 17.44 -8.63
N SER A 126 -5.66 18.34 -7.70
CA SER A 126 -4.57 18.19 -6.75
C SER A 126 -5.07 18.25 -5.31
N PHE A 127 -4.62 17.33 -4.47
CA PHE A 127 -4.95 17.21 -3.06
C PHE A 127 -3.69 17.43 -2.21
N TYR A 128 -3.74 18.39 -1.29
CA TYR A 128 -2.55 18.85 -0.54
C TYR A 128 -2.42 18.25 0.86
N LYS A 129 -3.52 17.75 1.45
CA LYS A 129 -3.55 17.04 2.74
C LYS A 129 -3.83 15.54 2.54
N PRO A 130 -3.64 14.70 3.57
CA PRO A 130 -4.09 13.31 3.52
C PRO A 130 -5.56 13.26 3.10
N THR A 131 -5.87 12.37 2.16
CA THR A 131 -7.23 12.22 1.62
C THR A 131 -7.78 10.88 2.03
N ILE A 132 -8.83 10.89 2.85
CA ILE A 132 -9.47 9.69 3.38
C ILE A 132 -10.90 9.63 2.84
N PHE A 133 -11.23 8.56 2.12
CA PHE A 133 -12.60 8.25 1.70
C PHE A 133 -13.27 7.31 2.73
N TYR A 134 -13.37 7.75 3.98
CA TYR A 134 -13.82 6.92 5.09
C TYR A 134 -15.31 6.56 4.95
N ARG A 135 -15.60 5.25 4.80
CA ARG A 135 -16.98 4.74 4.60
C ARG A 135 -17.73 5.38 3.43
N THR A 136 -16.99 5.92 2.45
CA THR A 136 -17.58 6.54 1.25
C THR A 136 -18.08 5.45 0.29
N ASN A 137 -19.21 5.68 -0.38
CA ASN A 137 -19.74 4.77 -1.39
C ASN A 137 -19.68 5.37 -2.79
N PHE A 138 -18.91 4.75 -3.70
CA PHE A 138 -18.92 5.04 -5.13
C PHE A 138 -19.71 3.95 -5.87
N LEU A 139 -21.01 4.19 -6.08
CA LEU A 139 -21.92 3.21 -6.73
C LEU A 139 -21.75 3.17 -8.26
N ASN A 140 -21.19 4.23 -8.83
CA ASN A 140 -20.85 4.29 -10.26
C ASN A 140 -19.35 4.62 -10.40
N ASN A 141 -18.91 4.99 -11.59
CA ASN A 141 -17.51 5.24 -11.85
C ASN A 141 -16.97 6.41 -11.00
N VAL A 142 -15.79 6.25 -10.42
CA VAL A 142 -15.00 7.32 -9.79
C VAL A 142 -13.70 7.53 -10.57
N VAL A 143 -13.37 8.80 -10.86
CA VAL A 143 -12.26 9.16 -11.75
C VAL A 143 -11.25 10.04 -11.02
N PHE A 144 -10.01 9.57 -10.92
CA PHE A 144 -8.86 10.33 -10.42
C PHE A 144 -7.81 10.53 -11.50
N SER A 145 -8.20 10.45 -12.77
CA SER A 145 -7.26 10.50 -13.89
C SER A 145 -6.41 11.78 -13.86
N ALA A 146 -5.09 11.63 -13.95
CA ALA A 146 -4.09 12.71 -13.83
C ALA A 146 -4.19 13.54 -12.53
N ALA A 147 -4.85 13.01 -11.49
CA ALA A 147 -4.89 13.64 -10.18
C ALA A 147 -3.54 13.48 -9.45
N LYS A 148 -3.27 14.40 -8.53
CA LYS A 148 -2.04 14.41 -7.72
C LYS A 148 -2.39 14.45 -6.24
N PHE A 149 -1.91 13.46 -5.49
CA PHE A 149 -2.02 13.41 -4.04
C PHE A 149 -0.65 13.67 -3.44
N LYS A 150 -0.52 14.77 -2.70
CA LYS A 150 0.72 15.17 -2.01
C LYS A 150 1.01 14.35 -0.77
N GLU A 151 -0.05 13.86 -0.14
CA GLU A 151 -0.02 13.04 1.05
C GLU A 151 -0.65 11.67 0.76
N ASN A 152 -0.94 10.89 1.81
CA ASN A 152 -1.55 9.58 1.66
C ASN A 152 -2.98 9.67 1.11
N LEU A 153 -3.36 8.66 0.32
CA LEU A 153 -4.71 8.45 -0.21
C LEU A 153 -5.27 7.14 0.33
N LEU A 154 -6.31 7.19 1.16
CA LEU A 154 -6.87 6.03 1.83
C LEU A 154 -8.32 5.78 1.36
N PHE A 155 -8.59 4.52 1.01
CA PHE A 155 -9.93 4.01 0.69
C PHE A 155 -10.49 3.14 1.84
N THR A 156 -10.44 3.68 3.06
CA THR A 156 -10.83 2.99 4.30
C THR A 156 -12.33 2.69 4.33
N TYR A 157 -12.68 1.40 4.28
CA TYR A 157 -14.07 0.91 4.18
C TYR A 157 -14.86 1.55 3.02
N THR A 158 -14.16 1.98 1.96
CA THR A 158 -14.80 2.59 0.79
C THR A 158 -15.39 1.50 -0.10
N LEU A 159 -16.66 1.65 -0.50
CA LEU A 159 -17.25 0.82 -1.55
C LEU A 159 -16.89 1.37 -2.93
N ILE A 160 -16.26 0.55 -3.77
CA ILE A 160 -16.06 0.80 -5.20
C ILE A 160 -16.87 -0.24 -5.95
N ASP A 161 -18.08 0.14 -6.35
CA ASP A 161 -19.04 -0.82 -6.88
C ASP A 161 -18.78 -1.15 -8.36
N LYS A 162 -18.43 -0.13 -9.16
CA LYS A 162 -18.30 -0.28 -10.62
C LYS A 162 -16.89 -0.13 -11.16
N LEU A 163 -16.29 1.05 -11.05
CA LEU A 163 -14.97 1.32 -11.63
C LEU A 163 -14.27 2.48 -10.93
N ILE A 164 -13.04 2.28 -10.51
CA ILE A 164 -12.11 3.35 -10.12
C ILE A 164 -11.04 3.55 -11.20
N ILE A 165 -10.84 4.81 -11.63
CA ILE A 165 -9.86 5.15 -12.68
C ILE A 165 -8.72 6.00 -12.10
N LEU A 166 -7.56 5.38 -11.92
CA LEU A 166 -6.31 5.98 -11.43
C LEU A 166 -5.31 6.29 -12.56
N ARG A 167 -5.82 6.51 -13.79
CA ARG A 167 -4.97 6.69 -14.97
C ARG A 167 -4.08 7.92 -14.84
N GLY A 168 -2.76 7.77 -14.88
CA GLY A 168 -1.83 8.90 -14.77
C GLY A 168 -1.83 9.57 -13.38
N THR A 169 -2.50 8.98 -12.39
CA THR A 169 -2.56 9.51 -11.02
C THR A 169 -1.18 9.39 -10.39
N THR A 170 -0.77 10.42 -9.66
CA THR A 170 0.48 10.42 -8.88
C THR A 170 0.17 10.52 -7.40
N VAL A 171 0.71 9.61 -6.60
CA VAL A 171 0.62 9.62 -5.14
C VAL A 171 2.04 9.70 -4.58
N GLU A 172 2.32 10.74 -3.78
CA GLU A 172 3.68 11.03 -3.33
C GLU A 172 4.09 10.19 -2.10
N LYS A 173 3.17 9.94 -1.17
CA LYS A 173 3.46 9.26 0.10
C LYS A 173 2.86 7.86 0.28
N GLY A 174 1.70 7.56 -0.29
CA GLY A 174 1.11 6.24 -0.13
C GLY A 174 -0.34 6.16 -0.57
N ILE A 175 -0.75 5.00 -1.07
CA ILE A 175 -2.15 4.68 -1.34
C ILE A 175 -2.52 3.46 -0.49
N ASP A 176 -3.70 3.46 0.12
CA ASP A 176 -4.24 2.30 0.84
C ASP A 176 -5.56 1.83 0.21
N LEU A 177 -5.52 0.59 -0.31
CA LEU A 177 -6.67 -0.13 -0.86
C LEU A 177 -7.02 -1.36 -0.02
N SER A 178 -6.30 -1.60 1.08
CA SER A 178 -6.40 -2.85 1.86
C SER A 178 -7.75 -3.05 2.54
N LEU A 179 -8.43 -1.95 2.90
CA LEU A 179 -9.74 -1.94 3.53
C LEU A 179 -10.87 -1.55 2.57
N ALA A 180 -10.58 -1.40 1.27
CA ALA A 180 -11.58 -1.04 0.28
C ALA A 180 -12.44 -2.27 -0.08
N LEU A 181 -13.76 -2.05 -0.21
CA LEU A 181 -14.73 -3.03 -0.68
C LEU A 181 -14.86 -2.88 -2.20
N ILE A 182 -14.05 -3.63 -2.96
CA ILE A 182 -13.94 -3.47 -4.42
C ILE A 182 -14.73 -4.58 -5.11
N ASN A 183 -15.98 -4.29 -5.48
CA ASN A 183 -16.81 -5.18 -6.31
C ASN A 183 -16.49 -5.02 -7.80
N GLY A 184 -16.14 -3.80 -8.19
CA GLY A 184 -15.91 -3.40 -9.57
C GLY A 184 -14.45 -3.53 -10.03
N GLU A 185 -14.10 -2.77 -11.07
CA GLU A 185 -12.77 -2.78 -11.67
C GLU A 185 -11.88 -1.63 -11.18
N ILE A 186 -10.55 -1.83 -11.30
CA ILE A 186 -9.54 -0.79 -11.04
C ILE A 186 -8.73 -0.58 -12.32
N SER A 187 -8.66 0.66 -12.80
CA SER A 187 -7.81 1.05 -13.93
C SER A 187 -6.59 1.84 -13.47
N VAL A 188 -5.40 1.27 -13.59
CA VAL A 188 -4.11 1.81 -13.06
C VAL A 188 -3.09 2.18 -14.13
N PHE A 189 -3.51 2.45 -15.37
CA PHE A 189 -2.58 2.79 -16.47
C PHE A 189 -1.79 4.08 -16.17
N ASP A 190 -0.45 4.04 -16.26
CA ASP A 190 0.46 5.17 -15.94
C ASP A 190 0.31 5.68 -14.48
N PHE A 191 -0.15 4.83 -13.56
CA PHE A 191 -0.18 5.15 -12.13
C PHE A 191 1.24 5.27 -11.56
N LYS A 192 1.48 6.32 -10.76
CA LYS A 192 2.81 6.64 -10.21
C LYS A 192 2.75 6.72 -8.69
N LEU A 193 3.47 5.83 -8.05
CA LEU A 193 3.74 5.83 -6.61
C LEU A 193 5.20 6.21 -6.39
N LYS A 194 5.48 7.30 -5.66
CA LYS A 194 6.86 7.75 -5.39
C LYS A 194 7.45 7.02 -4.20
N ASN A 195 7.05 7.42 -2.98
CA ASN A 195 7.44 6.77 -1.74
C ASN A 195 6.19 6.16 -1.11
N PHE A 196 6.37 5.08 -0.34
CA PHE A 196 5.31 4.48 0.45
C PHE A 196 5.67 4.57 1.93
N GLU A 197 5.19 5.62 2.57
CA GLU A 197 5.26 5.89 4.01
C GLU A 197 4.20 5.04 4.72
N SER A 198 4.59 4.40 5.82
CA SER A 198 3.70 3.59 6.62
C SER A 198 4.09 3.68 8.09
N PHE A 199 3.09 3.54 8.97
CA PHE A 199 3.24 3.63 10.41
C PHE A 199 3.27 2.22 11.03
N ASP A 200 4.21 1.96 11.95
CA ASP A 200 4.19 0.74 12.75
C ASP A 200 3.32 0.96 14.00
N VAL A 201 2.14 0.36 13.99
CA VAL A 201 1.15 0.47 15.07
C VAL A 201 1.72 -0.05 16.39
N ASP A 202 2.57 -1.09 16.34
CA ASP A 202 3.16 -1.67 17.55
C ASP A 202 4.13 -0.68 18.21
N GLU A 203 4.90 0.09 17.43
CA GLU A 203 5.79 1.13 17.95
C GLU A 203 5.00 2.27 18.61
N GLY A 204 3.92 2.75 17.97
CA GLY A 204 3.07 3.81 18.52
C GLY A 204 2.40 3.45 19.85
N ILE A 205 1.95 2.20 20.00
CA ILE A 205 1.37 1.71 21.27
C ILE A 205 2.43 1.67 22.38
N ILE A 206 3.65 1.20 22.06
CA ILE A 206 4.74 1.11 23.05
C ILE A 206 5.10 2.51 23.58
N GLU A 207 5.15 3.53 22.71
CA GLU A 207 5.40 4.91 23.13
C GLU A 207 4.30 5.47 24.03
N GLU A 208 3.03 5.28 23.68
CA GLU A 208 1.89 5.77 24.47
C GLU A 208 1.78 5.10 25.84
N ILE A 209 2.04 3.78 25.91
CA ILE A 209 2.09 3.04 27.18
C ILE A 209 3.26 3.51 28.05
N ASN A 210 4.44 3.72 27.46
CA ASN A 210 5.60 4.24 28.20
C ASN A 210 5.34 5.64 28.79
N HIS A 211 4.60 6.48 28.08
CA HIS A 211 4.29 7.84 28.53
C HIS A 211 3.31 7.88 29.71
N LEU A 212 2.32 6.97 29.74
CA LEU A 212 1.40 6.80 30.87
C LEU A 212 2.12 6.31 32.14
N VAL A 213 3.11 5.41 31.98
CA VAL A 213 3.94 4.86 33.07
C VAL A 213 4.87 5.92 33.69
N ILE A 214 5.27 6.94 32.94
CA ILE A 214 6.15 8.02 33.44
C ILE A 214 5.36 9.08 34.23
N SER A 215 4.06 9.26 33.95
CA SER A 215 3.23 10.22 34.69
C SER A 215 2.73 9.71 36.06
N GLU A 216 2.65 8.40 36.26
CA GLU A 216 2.30 7.78 37.55
C GLU A 216 3.57 7.26 38.24
N ASN A 217 4.12 8.04 39.16
CA ASN A 217 5.41 7.76 39.82
C ASN A 217 5.56 6.30 40.36
N ASN A 218 6.54 5.60 39.78
CA ASN A 218 7.65 4.91 40.47
C ASN A 218 7.54 3.46 41.00
N ILE A 219 6.61 2.58 40.58
CA ILE A 219 6.65 1.13 40.96
C ILE A 219 6.40 0.12 39.82
N ALA A 220 5.95 0.51 38.63
CA ALA A 220 5.54 -0.44 37.59
C ALA A 220 6.68 -1.07 36.75
N TYR A 221 7.94 -0.96 37.19
CA TYR A 221 9.09 -1.39 36.38
C TYR A 221 9.22 -2.92 36.24
N ASN A 222 8.45 -3.73 36.97
CA ASN A 222 8.55 -5.20 36.93
C ASN A 222 7.34 -5.93 36.29
N ILE A 223 6.31 -5.23 35.82
CA ILE A 223 5.03 -5.89 35.45
C ILE A 223 4.98 -6.25 33.95
N PHE A 224 5.63 -5.49 33.09
CA PHE A 224 5.44 -5.66 31.64
C PHE A 224 6.43 -6.65 30.99
N TYR A 225 7.60 -6.88 31.61
CA TYR A 225 8.67 -7.69 31.02
C TYR A 225 8.77 -9.14 31.55
N GLN A 226 8.02 -9.53 32.59
CA GLN A 226 8.17 -10.84 33.24
C GLN A 226 6.93 -11.72 33.35
N GLY A 227 5.79 -11.36 32.74
CA GLY A 227 4.65 -12.29 32.67
C GLY A 227 4.07 -12.70 34.03
N ILE A 228 4.15 -11.85 35.05
CA ILE A 228 3.58 -12.09 36.38
C ILE A 228 2.42 -11.13 36.62
N PHE A 229 1.26 -11.69 36.95
CA PHE A 229 0.07 -11.00 37.44
C PHE A 229 0.42 -10.02 38.56
N VAL A 230 -0.05 -8.78 38.48
CA VAL A 230 -0.13 -7.90 39.65
C VAL A 230 -1.58 -7.74 40.07
N SER A 231 -1.84 -8.21 41.28
CA SER A 231 -2.94 -7.83 42.14
C SER A 231 -2.74 -6.39 42.62
N ASN A 232 -3.47 -5.44 42.03
CA ASN A 232 -3.73 -4.15 42.66
C ASN A 232 -5.21 -4.13 43.07
N GLU A 233 -5.47 -4.28 44.37
CA GLU A 233 -6.82 -4.31 44.95
C GLU A 233 -7.61 -3.01 44.72
N GLU A 234 -6.96 -1.87 44.45
CA GLU A 234 -7.66 -0.59 44.23
C GLU A 234 -8.21 -0.38 42.80
N ILE A 235 -7.73 -1.12 41.79
CA ILE A 235 -8.36 -1.14 40.44
C ILE A 235 -9.47 -2.21 40.37
N LEU A 236 -9.44 -3.17 41.29
CA LEU A 236 -10.39 -4.28 41.40
C LEU A 236 -11.75 -3.87 41.99
N GLU A 237 -11.83 -2.82 42.80
CA GLU A 237 -13.09 -2.49 43.51
C GLU A 237 -14.16 -1.77 42.66
N LYS A 238 -13.82 -1.24 41.47
CA LYS A 238 -14.81 -0.54 40.62
C LYS A 238 -15.37 -1.33 39.44
N HIS A 239 -14.84 -2.52 39.15
CA HIS A 239 -15.39 -3.38 38.10
C HIS A 239 -15.42 -4.84 38.55
N LYS A 240 -16.63 -5.36 38.82
CA LYS A 240 -16.93 -6.77 39.18
C LYS A 240 -16.67 -7.76 38.02
N ASN A 241 -15.50 -7.73 37.37
CA ASN A 241 -14.97 -8.82 36.54
C ASN A 241 -13.50 -8.55 36.13
N PRO A 242 -12.51 -9.03 36.91
CA PRO A 242 -11.10 -8.77 36.62
C PRO A 242 -10.49 -9.90 35.79
N LYS A 243 -10.89 -10.03 34.53
CA LYS A 243 -10.21 -10.90 33.57
C LYS A 243 -10.28 -10.31 32.17
N LYS A 244 -9.49 -9.25 31.94
CA LYS A 244 -8.88 -9.07 30.64
C LYS A 244 -7.40 -9.37 30.79
N THR A 245 -6.89 -10.40 30.12
CA THR A 245 -5.44 -10.66 30.09
C THR A 245 -4.72 -9.51 29.37
N TYR A 246 -3.42 -9.30 29.64
CA TYR A 246 -2.56 -8.33 28.92
C TYR A 246 -2.82 -8.32 27.40
N ASN A 247 -2.95 -9.51 26.81
CA ASN A 247 -3.18 -9.68 25.38
C ASN A 247 -4.50 -9.04 24.92
N GLU A 248 -5.53 -9.07 25.76
CA GLU A 248 -6.83 -8.45 25.46
C GLU A 248 -6.76 -6.93 25.54
N VAL A 249 -6.04 -6.36 26.51
CA VAL A 249 -5.82 -4.91 26.63
C VAL A 249 -5.02 -4.38 25.44
N TYR A 250 -3.92 -5.07 25.10
CA TYR A 250 -3.11 -4.75 23.92
C TYR A 250 -3.94 -4.79 22.64
N ALA A 251 -4.74 -5.86 22.45
CA ALA A 251 -5.56 -6.01 21.24
C ALA A 251 -6.55 -4.85 21.09
N ILE A 252 -7.20 -4.43 22.18
CA ILE A 252 -8.13 -3.29 22.15
C ILE A 252 -7.40 -2.00 21.76
N LYS A 253 -6.30 -1.68 22.44
CA LYS A 253 -5.53 -0.46 22.15
C LYS A 253 -4.97 -0.47 20.73
N TYR A 254 -4.54 -1.64 20.24
CA TYR A 254 -4.09 -1.82 18.88
C TYR A 254 -5.19 -1.47 17.86
N GLU A 255 -6.40 -1.97 18.05
CA GLU A 255 -7.52 -1.66 17.16
C GLU A 255 -7.91 -0.18 17.24
N GLU A 256 -7.89 0.45 18.41
CA GLU A 256 -8.16 1.89 18.57
C GLU A 256 -7.15 2.77 17.82
N VAL A 257 -5.84 2.50 18.02
CA VAL A 257 -4.78 3.24 17.32
C VAL A 257 -4.86 2.98 15.82
N TYR A 258 -5.02 1.72 15.43
CA TYR A 258 -5.18 1.34 14.03
C TYR A 258 -6.33 2.08 13.36
N GLU A 259 -7.51 2.13 14.00
CA GLU A 259 -8.69 2.79 13.46
C GLU A 259 -8.48 4.32 13.34
N SER A 260 -7.88 4.98 14.35
CA SER A 260 -7.60 6.43 14.26
C SER A 260 -6.64 6.76 13.12
N LEU A 261 -5.60 5.95 12.90
CA LEU A 261 -4.66 6.14 11.78
C LEU A 261 -5.38 6.14 10.43
N VAL A 262 -6.26 5.16 10.20
CA VAL A 262 -6.90 4.95 8.88
C VAL A 262 -8.14 5.81 8.65
N SER A 263 -8.78 6.33 9.71
CA SER A 263 -10.04 7.09 9.63
C SER A 263 -9.88 8.59 9.87
N GLU A 264 -8.90 9.02 10.66
CA GLU A 264 -8.74 10.42 11.08
C GLU A 264 -7.41 11.01 10.62
N GLN A 265 -6.30 10.33 10.90
CA GLN A 265 -4.95 10.90 10.71
C GLN A 265 -4.48 10.80 9.25
N GLY A 266 -4.99 9.81 8.51
CA GLY A 266 -4.59 9.56 7.13
C GLY A 266 -3.20 8.92 7.04
N GLU A 267 -2.84 8.12 8.04
CA GLU A 267 -1.61 7.35 8.06
C GLU A 267 -1.90 5.89 7.68
N ILE A 268 -0.97 5.27 6.95
CA ILE A 268 -1.15 3.91 6.45
C ILE A 268 -0.43 2.92 7.37
N PRO A 269 -1.13 2.02 8.07
CA PRO A 269 -0.49 0.99 8.87
C PRO A 269 0.42 0.08 8.02
N SER A 270 1.56 -0.33 8.58
CA SER A 270 2.54 -1.19 7.89
C SER A 270 1.94 -2.51 7.38
N LYS A 271 0.89 -3.04 8.04
CA LYS A 271 0.18 -4.25 7.57
C LYS A 271 -0.59 -4.01 6.26
N ASN A 272 -1.12 -2.80 6.06
CA ASN A 272 -1.96 -2.42 4.91
C ASN A 272 -1.14 -2.25 3.63
N LYS A 273 0.13 -1.87 3.79
CA LYS A 273 1.12 -1.72 2.71
C LYS A 273 1.24 -2.97 1.84
N ARG A 274 1.43 -4.14 2.46
CA ARG A 274 1.57 -5.42 1.73
C ARG A 274 0.33 -5.73 0.92
N GLU A 275 -0.84 -5.56 1.54
CA GLU A 275 -2.12 -5.87 0.92
C GLU A 275 -2.41 -4.95 -0.26
N THR A 276 -2.14 -3.65 -0.13
CA THR A 276 -2.30 -2.71 -1.23
C THR A 276 -1.41 -3.07 -2.44
N PHE A 277 -0.15 -3.44 -2.21
CA PHE A 277 0.72 -3.90 -3.31
C PHE A 277 0.21 -5.18 -3.96
N ARG A 278 -0.33 -6.11 -3.17
CA ARG A 278 -0.94 -7.34 -3.67
C ARG A 278 -2.14 -7.05 -4.57
N ILE A 279 -3.01 -6.11 -4.18
CA ILE A 279 -4.18 -5.66 -4.96
C ILE A 279 -3.72 -5.06 -6.29
N ILE A 280 -2.84 -4.05 -6.28
CA ILE A 280 -2.40 -3.37 -7.51
C ILE A 280 -1.67 -4.34 -8.46
N LYS A 281 -0.81 -5.21 -7.91
CA LYS A 281 -0.15 -6.26 -8.69
C LYS A 281 -1.17 -7.15 -9.41
N LYS A 282 -2.20 -7.62 -8.69
CA LYS A 282 -3.26 -8.47 -9.27
C LYS A 282 -4.05 -7.79 -10.37
N VAL A 283 -4.29 -6.48 -10.25
CA VAL A 283 -4.96 -5.68 -11.28
C VAL A 283 -4.14 -5.66 -12.57
N HIS A 284 -2.82 -5.46 -12.48
CA HIS A 284 -1.96 -5.54 -13.65
C HIS A 284 -1.91 -6.95 -14.25
N GLU A 285 -1.84 -7.99 -13.41
CA GLU A 285 -1.84 -9.38 -13.86
C GLU A 285 -3.14 -9.77 -14.56
N SER A 286 -4.31 -9.35 -14.05
CA SER A 286 -5.61 -9.64 -14.67
C SER A 286 -5.80 -8.94 -16.01
N GLN A 287 -5.12 -7.81 -16.22
CA GLN A 287 -5.10 -7.07 -17.48
C GLN A 287 -4.03 -7.60 -18.47
N ASN A 288 -3.40 -8.74 -18.17
CA ASN A 288 -2.24 -9.28 -18.91
C ASN A 288 -1.05 -8.30 -19.02
N ASN A 289 -0.98 -7.31 -18.13
CA ASN A 289 0.13 -6.35 -18.08
C ASN A 289 1.18 -6.81 -17.06
N ILE A 290 1.83 -7.94 -17.36
CA ILE A 290 2.80 -8.57 -16.46
C ILE A 290 4.02 -7.67 -16.19
N VAL A 291 4.42 -6.85 -17.15
CA VAL A 291 5.58 -5.96 -16.99
C VAL A 291 5.33 -4.93 -15.90
N GLU A 292 4.16 -4.30 -15.88
CA GLU A 292 3.79 -3.31 -14.86
C GLU A 292 3.43 -3.93 -13.50
N SER A 293 3.18 -5.25 -13.42
CA SER A 293 2.96 -5.91 -12.13
C SER A 293 4.26 -6.15 -11.34
N ILE A 294 5.41 -6.22 -12.03
CA ILE A 294 6.71 -6.55 -11.41
C ILE A 294 7.12 -5.58 -10.29
N PRO A 295 7.07 -4.24 -10.48
CA PRO A 295 7.38 -3.29 -9.40
C PRO A 295 6.55 -3.57 -8.13
N PHE A 296 5.25 -3.80 -8.27
CA PHE A 296 4.36 -4.09 -7.14
C PHE A 296 4.63 -5.46 -6.50
N ARG A 297 5.02 -6.46 -7.30
CA ARG A 297 5.51 -7.75 -6.77
C ARG A 297 6.77 -7.57 -5.92
N ILE A 298 7.70 -6.72 -6.33
CA ILE A 298 8.92 -6.43 -5.55
C ILE A 298 8.54 -5.75 -4.24
N LEU A 299 7.69 -4.71 -4.30
CA LEU A 299 7.23 -3.96 -3.14
C LEU A 299 6.46 -4.84 -2.14
N GLU A 300 5.56 -5.71 -2.62
CA GLU A 300 4.85 -6.70 -1.81
C GLU A 300 5.82 -7.62 -1.05
N LYS A 301 6.86 -8.14 -1.72
CA LYS A 301 7.86 -9.03 -1.09
C LYS A 301 8.77 -8.30 -0.11
N GLN A 302 9.08 -7.03 -0.36
CA GLN A 302 9.81 -6.18 0.58
C GLN A 302 8.99 -5.92 1.84
N ALA A 303 7.71 -5.57 1.69
CA ALA A 303 6.78 -5.38 2.81
C ALA A 303 6.61 -6.68 3.64
N LEU A 304 6.43 -7.82 2.97
CA LEU A 304 6.36 -9.13 3.63
C LEU A 304 7.63 -9.44 4.44
N LYS A 305 8.81 -9.09 3.92
CA LYS A 305 10.07 -9.28 4.64
C LYS A 305 10.12 -8.46 5.93
N GLN A 306 9.64 -7.20 5.89
CA GLN A 306 9.58 -6.32 7.06
C GLN A 306 8.62 -6.86 8.12
N GLU A 307 7.43 -7.30 7.72
CA GLU A 307 6.44 -7.92 8.61
C GLU A 307 6.96 -9.19 9.29
N LEU A 308 7.68 -10.05 8.54
CA LEU A 308 8.33 -11.23 9.12
C LEU A 308 9.42 -10.86 10.13
N ILE A 309 10.05 -9.68 10.00
CA ILE A 309 11.00 -9.17 11.01
C ILE A 309 10.28 -8.81 12.30
N GLY A 310 9.27 -7.93 12.24
CA GLY A 310 8.52 -7.48 13.41
C GLY A 310 7.79 -8.63 14.12
N ASN A 311 7.12 -9.51 13.37
CA ASN A 311 6.36 -10.62 13.94
C ASN A 311 7.23 -11.61 14.73
N TYR A 312 8.48 -11.84 14.35
CA TYR A 312 9.38 -12.71 15.10
C TYR A 312 9.82 -12.09 16.42
N GLU A 313 10.19 -10.81 16.41
CA GLU A 313 10.59 -10.08 17.62
C GLU A 313 9.43 -9.99 18.61
N ASN A 314 8.21 -9.75 18.11
CA ASN A 314 7.01 -9.71 18.93
C ASN A 314 6.58 -11.10 19.42
N ARG A 315 6.65 -12.15 18.59
CA ARG A 315 6.35 -13.53 19.03
C ARG A 315 7.35 -14.06 20.06
N ALA A 316 8.63 -13.73 19.94
CA ALA A 316 9.66 -14.13 20.90
C ALA A 316 9.41 -13.55 22.30
N ARG A 317 8.76 -12.38 22.39
CA ARG A 317 8.40 -11.73 23.66
C ARG A 317 7.08 -12.21 24.27
N ARG A 318 6.17 -12.80 23.48
CA ARG A 318 4.74 -12.94 23.85
C ARG A 318 4.31 -14.34 24.33
N PHE A 319 5.15 -15.39 24.29
CA PHE A 319 4.71 -16.75 24.63
C PHE A 319 5.75 -17.64 25.34
N GLU A 320 5.31 -18.26 26.45
CA GLU A 320 5.82 -19.54 26.98
C GLU A 320 5.55 -20.66 25.98
N TYR A 321 6.48 -20.88 25.06
CA TYR A 321 6.44 -22.04 24.17
C TYR A 321 7.22 -23.23 24.75
N ASN A 322 6.70 -24.44 24.51
CA ASN A 322 7.49 -25.67 24.62
C ASN A 322 8.63 -25.66 23.59
N PHE A 323 9.72 -26.36 23.88
CA PHE A 323 10.95 -26.33 23.09
C PHE A 323 10.75 -26.56 21.58
N PHE A 324 9.82 -27.45 21.20
CA PHE A 324 9.51 -27.76 19.80
C PHE A 324 8.92 -26.57 19.03
N ASP A 325 7.99 -25.82 19.61
CA ASP A 325 7.38 -24.68 18.92
C ASP A 325 8.38 -23.54 18.72
N LYS A 326 9.34 -23.38 19.64
CA LYS A 326 10.45 -22.43 19.47
C LYS A 326 11.33 -22.82 18.28
N ILE A 327 11.61 -24.12 18.11
CA ILE A 327 12.38 -24.62 16.97
C ILE A 327 11.62 -24.41 15.66
N VAL A 328 10.33 -24.75 15.61
CA VAL A 328 9.52 -24.59 14.40
C VAL A 328 9.42 -23.12 14.01
N ALA A 329 9.12 -22.24 14.96
CA ALA A 329 9.05 -20.79 14.72
C ALA A 329 10.41 -20.22 14.25
N PHE A 330 11.52 -20.71 14.81
CA PHE A 330 12.86 -20.38 14.36
C PHE A 330 13.05 -20.85 12.89
N ILE A 331 12.81 -22.12 12.58
CA ILE A 331 12.98 -22.66 11.23
C ILE A 331 12.11 -21.90 10.22
N ASP A 332 10.84 -21.63 10.53
CA ASP A 332 9.92 -20.89 9.65
C ASP A 332 10.40 -19.47 9.40
N HIS A 333 10.91 -18.80 10.43
CA HIS A 333 11.46 -17.46 10.30
C HIS A 333 12.69 -17.41 9.38
N TYR A 334 13.65 -18.30 9.63
CA TYR A 334 14.88 -18.36 8.83
C TYR A 334 14.61 -18.85 7.42
N SER A 335 13.75 -19.85 7.22
CA SER A 335 13.41 -20.39 5.91
C SER A 335 12.69 -19.39 5.02
N ASN A 336 11.69 -18.66 5.53
CA ASN A 336 10.97 -17.64 4.76
C ASN A 336 11.91 -16.50 4.35
N ARG A 337 12.75 -16.02 5.27
CA ARG A 337 13.76 -15.00 4.96
C ARG A 337 14.81 -15.51 3.97
N PHE A 338 15.23 -16.76 4.12
CA PHE A 338 16.18 -17.40 3.22
C PHE A 338 15.62 -17.47 1.80
N ILE A 339 14.39 -17.95 1.63
CA ILE A 339 13.71 -18.00 0.32
C ILE A 339 13.54 -16.59 -0.28
N LEU A 340 13.14 -15.60 0.52
CA LEU A 340 13.04 -14.21 0.04
C LEU A 340 14.41 -13.64 -0.37
N THR A 341 15.47 -14.04 0.32
CA THR A 341 16.84 -13.64 0.00
C THR A 341 17.34 -14.31 -1.28
N LEU A 342 17.10 -15.61 -1.43
CA LEU A 342 17.41 -16.35 -2.66
C LEU A 342 16.67 -15.77 -3.87
N ASN A 343 15.38 -15.45 -3.76
CA ASN A 343 14.63 -14.82 -4.85
C ASN A 343 15.18 -13.41 -5.18
N ARG A 344 15.63 -12.66 -4.17
CA ARG A 344 16.26 -11.35 -4.38
C ARG A 344 17.58 -11.48 -5.14
N LEU A 345 18.42 -12.43 -4.76
CA LEU A 345 19.74 -12.66 -5.36
C LEU A 345 19.63 -13.27 -6.76
N SER A 346 18.77 -14.27 -6.92
CA SER A 346 18.66 -15.04 -8.16
C SER A 346 17.92 -14.29 -9.25
N ASN A 347 16.88 -13.50 -8.99
CA ASN A 347 16.18 -12.81 -10.09
C ASN A 347 15.51 -11.48 -9.71
N ARG A 348 15.83 -10.89 -8.55
CA ARG A 348 15.16 -9.69 -8.01
C ARG A 348 13.63 -9.81 -8.08
N TYR A 349 13.11 -10.93 -7.57
CA TYR A 349 11.67 -11.25 -7.59
C TYR A 349 11.10 -11.29 -9.02
N GLY A 350 11.80 -11.98 -9.91
CA GLY A 350 11.47 -12.18 -11.32
C GLY A 350 11.66 -10.97 -12.25
N LYS A 351 12.41 -9.94 -11.80
CA LYS A 351 12.74 -8.77 -12.63
C LYS A 351 13.85 -9.04 -13.64
N SER A 352 14.86 -9.85 -13.30
CA SER A 352 16.05 -10.03 -14.14
C SER A 352 16.37 -11.51 -14.36
N TYR A 353 16.36 -11.95 -15.61
CA TYR A 353 16.79 -13.30 -15.99
C TYR A 353 18.31 -13.45 -15.96
N TRP A 354 19.05 -12.39 -16.27
CA TRP A 354 20.52 -12.39 -16.23
C TRP A 354 21.06 -12.66 -14.82
N GLN A 355 20.36 -12.19 -13.81
CA GLN A 355 20.72 -12.52 -12.42
C GLN A 355 20.56 -14.01 -12.14
N GLY A 356 19.61 -14.68 -12.79
CA GLY A 356 19.40 -16.11 -12.63
C GLY A 356 20.55 -16.89 -13.26
N ALA A 357 20.97 -16.48 -14.45
CA ALA A 357 22.14 -17.05 -15.13
C ALA A 357 23.43 -16.83 -14.30
N ILE A 358 23.66 -15.62 -13.79
CA ILE A 358 24.80 -15.31 -12.93
C ILE A 358 24.73 -16.13 -11.63
N PHE A 359 23.53 -16.27 -11.05
CA PHE A 359 23.33 -17.10 -9.85
C PHE A 359 23.70 -18.56 -10.12
N VAL A 360 23.32 -19.12 -11.28
CA VAL A 360 23.71 -20.48 -11.69
C VAL A 360 25.23 -20.62 -11.75
N LEU A 361 25.92 -19.67 -12.39
CA LEU A 361 27.38 -19.71 -12.49
C LEU A 361 28.05 -19.62 -11.12
N ILE A 362 27.66 -18.65 -10.28
CA ILE A 362 28.28 -18.42 -8.97
C ILE A 362 27.99 -19.57 -8.00
N SER A 363 26.73 -19.99 -7.88
CA SER A 363 26.36 -21.09 -6.97
C SER A 363 26.95 -22.41 -7.45
N GLY A 364 26.91 -22.68 -8.75
CA GLY A 364 27.59 -23.82 -9.34
C GLY A 364 29.09 -23.82 -9.05
N LEU A 365 29.76 -22.66 -9.14
CA LEU A 365 31.20 -22.56 -8.87
C LEU A 365 31.51 -22.81 -7.40
N LEU A 366 30.69 -22.28 -6.50
CA LEU A 366 30.81 -22.49 -5.07
C LEU A 366 30.71 -23.97 -4.69
N PHE A 367 29.67 -24.67 -5.17
CA PHE A 367 29.47 -26.08 -4.86
C PHE A 367 30.44 -27.00 -5.59
N PHE A 368 30.87 -26.61 -6.80
CA PHE A 368 31.95 -27.29 -7.50
C PHE A 368 33.27 -27.19 -6.73
N TYR A 369 33.60 -26.01 -6.19
CA TYR A 369 34.78 -25.83 -5.33
C TYR A 369 34.75 -26.77 -4.11
N PHE A 370 33.63 -26.83 -3.38
CA PHE A 370 33.49 -27.78 -2.26
C PHE A 370 33.55 -29.25 -2.69
N SER A 371 33.06 -29.55 -3.89
CA SER A 371 33.16 -30.89 -4.48
C SER A 371 34.62 -31.26 -4.79
N LEU A 372 35.43 -30.31 -5.26
CA LEU A 372 36.86 -30.50 -5.48
C LEU A 372 37.64 -30.68 -4.16
N LEU A 373 37.31 -29.91 -3.13
CA LEU A 373 37.88 -30.10 -1.78
C LEU A 373 37.55 -31.47 -1.17
N SER A 374 36.50 -32.13 -1.68
CA SER A 374 36.11 -33.48 -1.26
C SER A 374 36.79 -34.56 -2.11
N SER A 375 37.88 -34.23 -2.81
CA SER A 375 38.66 -35.16 -3.62
C SER A 375 40.10 -35.23 -3.11
N GLU A 376 40.79 -36.35 -3.36
CA GLU A 376 42.17 -36.55 -2.91
C GLU A 376 43.18 -35.55 -3.55
N LYS A 377 42.83 -34.88 -4.65
CA LYS A 377 43.75 -34.03 -5.43
C LYS A 377 43.88 -32.60 -4.89
N TYR A 378 42.86 -32.07 -4.21
CA TYR A 378 42.80 -30.65 -3.87
C TYR A 378 42.61 -30.42 -2.37
N GLU A 379 43.42 -29.53 -1.80
CA GLU A 379 43.34 -29.09 -0.41
C GLU A 379 42.73 -27.69 -0.32
N PHE A 380 42.20 -27.34 0.86
CA PHE A 380 41.57 -26.04 1.09
C PHE A 380 42.53 -24.88 0.82
N GLU A 381 42.11 -23.97 -0.08
CA GLU A 381 42.86 -22.76 -0.37
C GLU A 381 41.96 -21.52 -0.46
N TRP A 382 42.40 -20.43 0.16
CA TRP A 382 41.66 -19.16 0.15
C TRP A 382 41.57 -18.56 -1.26
N ASN A 383 42.58 -18.82 -2.09
CA ASN A 383 42.58 -18.47 -3.50
C ASN A 383 42.79 -19.73 -4.35
N PRO A 384 41.70 -20.30 -4.90
CA PRO A 384 41.77 -21.54 -5.69
C PRO A 384 42.66 -21.42 -6.93
N LEU A 385 42.99 -20.20 -7.38
CA LEU A 385 43.90 -19.98 -8.52
C LEU A 385 45.34 -20.47 -8.26
N TYR A 386 45.70 -20.78 -7.01
CA TYR A 386 46.97 -21.42 -6.68
C TYR A 386 46.98 -22.92 -6.98
N TRP A 387 45.82 -23.55 -7.20
CA TRP A 387 45.77 -24.91 -7.69
C TRP A 387 46.29 -24.97 -9.12
N SER A 388 47.09 -25.99 -9.40
CA SER A 388 47.52 -26.34 -10.76
C SER A 388 46.36 -26.98 -11.53
N PHE A 389 45.37 -26.15 -11.89
CA PHE A 389 44.26 -26.60 -12.74
C PHE A 389 44.80 -27.06 -14.09
N GLU A 390 44.51 -28.31 -14.44
CA GLU A 390 44.69 -28.80 -15.79
C GLU A 390 43.55 -28.29 -16.67
N SER A 391 43.80 -28.10 -17.97
CA SER A 391 42.75 -27.67 -18.92
C SER A 391 41.51 -28.57 -18.91
N ASN A 392 41.68 -29.85 -18.57
CA ASN A 392 40.60 -30.81 -18.42
C ASN A 392 39.74 -30.58 -17.15
N ASP A 393 40.27 -29.95 -16.11
CA ASP A 393 39.55 -29.75 -14.85
C ASP A 393 38.40 -28.73 -15.01
N PHE A 394 38.57 -27.76 -15.92
CA PHE A 394 37.53 -26.78 -16.25
C PHE A 394 36.31 -27.40 -16.94
N LYS A 395 36.48 -28.55 -17.60
CA LYS A 395 35.37 -29.31 -18.20
C LYS A 395 34.41 -29.83 -17.13
N TYR A 396 34.93 -30.22 -15.97
CA TYR A 396 34.13 -30.75 -14.87
C TYR A 396 33.19 -29.69 -14.28
N TYR A 397 33.61 -28.42 -14.25
CA TYR A 397 32.74 -27.32 -13.86
C TYR A 397 31.53 -27.18 -14.79
N TRP A 398 31.72 -27.20 -16.10
CA TRP A 398 30.60 -27.11 -17.04
C TRP A 398 29.67 -28.32 -16.96
N GLN A 399 30.21 -29.50 -16.65
CA GLN A 399 29.42 -30.70 -16.41
C GLN A 399 28.59 -30.60 -15.13
N SER A 400 29.14 -30.04 -14.05
CA SER A 400 28.44 -29.88 -12.78
C SER A 400 27.26 -28.91 -12.87
N LEU A 401 27.31 -27.92 -13.78
CA LEU A 401 26.19 -27.03 -14.08
C LEU A 401 24.98 -27.71 -14.73
N ASN A 402 25.10 -28.94 -15.22
CA ASN A 402 23.96 -29.71 -15.70
C ASN A 402 23.34 -30.48 -14.52
N PRO A 403 22.13 -30.19 -14.02
CA PRO A 403 21.57 -30.86 -12.84
C PRO A 403 21.44 -32.39 -12.96
N VAL A 404 21.40 -32.91 -14.20
CA VAL A 404 21.24 -34.35 -14.50
C VAL A 404 22.55 -35.05 -14.91
N HIS A 405 23.71 -34.45 -14.64
CA HIS A 405 25.00 -35.10 -14.90
C HIS A 405 25.19 -36.39 -14.07
N LYS A 406 26.00 -37.32 -14.57
CA LYS A 406 26.32 -38.59 -13.88
C LYS A 406 27.22 -38.34 -12.67
N HIS A 407 27.06 -39.08 -11.58
CA HIS A 407 27.94 -38.98 -10.40
C HIS A 407 29.41 -39.31 -10.72
N SER A 408 29.65 -40.13 -11.74
CA SER A 408 30.98 -40.56 -12.17
C SER A 408 31.83 -39.47 -12.85
N TYR A 409 31.36 -38.22 -12.91
CA TYR A 409 32.05 -37.17 -13.67
C TYR A 409 33.39 -36.76 -13.03
N LEU A 410 33.57 -36.97 -11.73
CA LEU A 410 34.82 -36.70 -11.00
C LEU A 410 35.61 -37.96 -10.61
N ASP A 411 35.27 -39.15 -11.11
CA ASP A 411 35.92 -40.42 -10.68
C ASP A 411 37.45 -40.38 -10.84
N ASN A 412 37.95 -39.65 -11.85
CA ASN A 412 39.39 -39.47 -12.08
C ASN A 412 40.11 -38.75 -10.92
N LEU A 413 39.38 -37.99 -10.10
CA LEU A 413 39.89 -37.25 -8.95
C LEU A 413 39.74 -38.01 -7.63
N LYS A 414 39.17 -39.23 -7.65
CA LYS A 414 38.88 -40.06 -6.46
C LYS A 414 38.10 -39.29 -5.38
N PRO A 415 36.82 -38.99 -5.61
CA PRO A 415 36.01 -38.24 -4.66
C PRO A 415 35.71 -39.08 -3.40
N GLU A 416 35.79 -38.42 -2.24
CA GLU A 416 35.40 -38.98 -0.94
C GLU A 416 33.88 -38.93 -0.72
N SER A 417 33.38 -39.55 0.36
CA SER A 417 31.93 -39.60 0.66
C SER A 417 31.25 -38.22 0.76
N TYR A 418 31.96 -37.18 1.21
CA TYR A 418 31.41 -35.82 1.33
C TYR A 418 31.18 -35.13 -0.02
N PHE A 419 31.82 -35.61 -1.10
CA PHE A 419 31.57 -35.12 -2.45
C PHE A 419 30.09 -35.21 -2.82
N TYR A 420 29.46 -36.36 -2.56
CA TYR A 420 28.06 -36.58 -2.93
C TYR A 420 27.14 -35.54 -2.29
N PHE A 421 27.39 -35.18 -1.03
CA PHE A 421 26.62 -34.15 -0.34
C PHE A 421 26.70 -32.79 -1.06
N TRP A 422 27.91 -32.34 -1.39
CA TRP A 422 28.12 -31.07 -2.08
C TRP A 422 27.63 -31.08 -3.52
N ASP A 423 27.77 -32.22 -4.23
CA ASP A 423 27.24 -32.40 -5.58
C ASP A 423 25.72 -32.30 -5.62
N TYR A 424 25.02 -32.99 -4.72
CA TYR A 424 23.56 -32.93 -4.61
C TYR A 424 23.09 -31.52 -4.24
N LEU A 425 23.76 -30.86 -3.31
CA LEU A 425 23.41 -29.49 -2.93
C LEU A 425 23.64 -28.52 -4.11
N GLY A 426 24.72 -28.70 -4.86
CA GLY A 426 24.98 -27.99 -6.11
C GLY A 426 23.85 -28.15 -7.12
N ARG A 427 23.37 -29.37 -7.36
CA ARG A 427 22.24 -29.64 -8.26
C ARG A 427 20.97 -28.92 -7.84
N ILE A 428 20.66 -28.88 -6.54
CA ILE A 428 19.49 -28.16 -6.01
C ILE A 428 19.59 -26.66 -6.32
N PHE A 429 20.75 -26.05 -6.04
CA PHE A 429 20.95 -24.61 -6.26
C PHE A 429 21.02 -24.23 -7.74
N VAL A 430 21.70 -25.02 -8.56
CA VAL A 430 21.75 -24.82 -10.01
C VAL A 430 20.37 -25.02 -10.62
N GLY A 431 19.64 -26.08 -10.25
CA GLY A 431 18.27 -26.31 -10.67
C GLY A 431 17.33 -25.16 -10.28
N TYR A 432 17.46 -24.66 -9.05
CA TYR A 432 16.75 -23.46 -8.61
C TYR A 432 17.09 -22.24 -9.47
N GLY A 433 18.38 -21.97 -9.73
CA GLY A 433 18.82 -20.86 -10.56
C GLY A 433 18.29 -20.92 -12.01
N ILE A 434 18.29 -22.11 -12.61
CA ILE A 434 17.70 -22.35 -13.94
C ILE A 434 16.20 -22.05 -13.91
N TYR A 435 15.47 -22.56 -12.92
CA TYR A 435 14.05 -22.28 -12.74
C TYR A 435 13.77 -20.78 -12.58
N GLN A 436 14.56 -20.07 -11.77
CA GLN A 436 14.42 -18.62 -11.58
C GLN A 436 14.70 -17.82 -12.84
N THR A 437 15.66 -18.29 -13.66
CA THR A 437 15.96 -17.72 -14.99
C THR A 437 14.75 -17.85 -15.91
N ILE A 438 14.19 -19.06 -16.02
CA ILE A 438 13.00 -19.34 -16.84
C ILE A 438 11.81 -18.49 -16.39
N GLN A 439 11.54 -18.43 -15.08
CA GLN A 439 10.46 -17.60 -14.54
C GLN A 439 10.62 -16.13 -14.92
N ALA A 440 11.83 -15.56 -14.80
CA ALA A 440 12.10 -14.18 -15.14
C ALA A 440 12.02 -13.90 -16.65
N PHE A 441 12.28 -14.88 -17.52
CA PHE A 441 12.05 -14.77 -18.97
C PHE A 441 10.57 -14.72 -19.33
N ARG A 442 9.72 -15.47 -18.61
CA ARG A 442 8.28 -15.56 -18.89
C ARG A 442 7.50 -14.26 -18.65
N LYS A 443 8.14 -13.18 -18.19
CA LYS A 443 7.50 -11.88 -17.99
C LYS A 443 7.12 -11.16 -19.30
N TYR A 444 7.65 -11.59 -20.44
CA TYR A 444 7.36 -11.04 -21.78
C TYR A 444 6.35 -11.88 -22.57
N LYS A 445 5.51 -12.65 -21.89
CA LYS A 445 4.51 -13.52 -22.51
C LYS A 445 3.31 -12.75 -23.04
#